data_AF-A0A3Q3FYW6-F1
#
_entry.id   AF-A0A3Q3FYW6-F1
#
_cell.length_a   1.000
_cell.length_b   1.000
_cell.length_c   1.000
_cell.angle_alpha   90.00
_cell.angle_beta   90.00
_cell.angle_gamma   90.00
#
_symmetry.space_group_name_H-M   'P 1'
#
loop_
_entity.id
_entity.type
_entity.pdbx_description
1 polymer ?
#
loop_
_entity_poly.entity_id
_entity_poly.type
_entity_poly.pdbx_seq_one_letter_code
_entity_poly.pdbx_strand_id
1 'polypeptide(L)'
;MNKEVRLLLKARNTAFRSDDAMAYSVSRANLRRGIIKAKHCYKLKVEEHFSNSDPRRMWQGIQAISDYKPRNSTPITTDVSFLNELNHFYARFDRDNRETQTTTRPPADNQPLSLTSTDVHAALSRINARKAAGPDGTPGRVLRACAEQLTGVFTDIFNLSLAQAAVPACFKATSIVPVPKHSSPTGLNDYRPVALTPIIMKCFERLVLAHLKNCLPPTLDPFQFAYRSNRSTEDAVSTALHSVLTHLDNNNTYARMLFVDFSSAFNSVIPSKLNTKLGDLGFNSSLRHWIMDFLTNRPQYVRSGHTCSTTITLNTGVPQGCVLSPFLYSLFTHDCRPVHGSNTIIKFADDTVVIGLISNNDDTTYREEVQHLAAWCADNNLLLNTSKTKEIIVDFRRERGSTHNPIHINGMAVERVSSFKFLGTHITEDLSWSTNTSSLVKKAHQRLFFLRTLKRHHLSSAVLMNFYRCVIESILTSSVSVWYGNCSVADRKALQRVVKTAQRITRCPLPAIEDVQRTRCLRRAHGILKDSSHPAHRLFTLLPSGRRFRSLRTRTSRLRNSFFPRAVSLLNSTPRTLNSVSLSLSLSLSAPC
;
A
#
# COMPACT_ATOMS: atom_id res chain seq x y z
N MET A 1 -32.85 -12.83 -19.33
CA MET A 1 -33.42 -13.90 -20.19
C MET A 1 -33.04 -13.63 -21.63
N ASN A 2 -32.34 -14.55 -22.31
CA ASN A 2 -31.82 -14.34 -23.68
C ASN A 2 -32.91 -14.54 -24.75
N LYS A 3 -32.64 -14.13 -26.01
CA LYS A 3 -33.60 -14.17 -27.14
C LYS A 3 -34.09 -15.59 -27.44
N GLU A 4 -33.21 -16.58 -27.37
CA GLU A 4 -33.50 -17.99 -27.63
C GLU A 4 -34.47 -18.60 -26.61
N VAL A 5 -34.27 -18.36 -25.30
CA VAL A 5 -35.21 -18.81 -24.26
C VAL A 5 -36.56 -18.11 -24.38
N ARG A 6 -36.60 -16.84 -24.79
CA ARG A 6 -37.87 -16.13 -25.07
C ARG A 6 -38.66 -16.78 -26.21
N LEU A 7 -37.99 -17.21 -27.28
CA LEU A 7 -38.63 -17.89 -28.40
C LEU A 7 -39.17 -19.27 -28.00
N LEU A 8 -38.38 -20.05 -27.25
CA LEU A 8 -38.83 -21.34 -26.73
C LEU A 8 -40.01 -21.20 -25.75
N LEU A 9 -40.02 -20.13 -24.94
CA LEU A 9 -41.13 -19.83 -24.03
C LEU A 9 -42.40 -19.47 -24.81
N LYS A 10 -42.27 -18.68 -25.88
CA LYS A 10 -43.39 -18.38 -26.80
C LYS A 10 -43.92 -19.64 -27.46
N ALA A 11 -43.05 -20.50 -28.00
CA ALA A 11 -43.45 -21.77 -28.62
C ALA A 11 -44.23 -22.67 -27.65
N ARG A 12 -43.77 -22.81 -26.40
CA ARG A 12 -44.49 -23.54 -25.35
C ARG A 12 -45.84 -22.91 -24.98
N ASN A 13 -45.93 -21.58 -24.97
CA ASN A 13 -47.19 -20.89 -24.70
C ASN A 13 -48.18 -21.06 -25.85
N THR A 14 -47.71 -21.05 -27.10
CA THR A 14 -48.53 -21.31 -28.29
C THR A 14 -49.07 -22.73 -28.29
N ALA A 15 -48.20 -23.73 -28.07
CA ALA A 15 -48.59 -25.14 -28.01
C ALA A 15 -49.57 -25.46 -26.86
N PHE A 16 -49.49 -24.71 -25.76
CA PHE A 16 -50.46 -24.82 -24.66
C PHE A 16 -51.83 -24.24 -25.02
N ARG A 17 -51.86 -23.17 -25.83
CA ARG A 17 -53.11 -22.51 -26.27
C ARG A 17 -53.82 -23.27 -27.39
N SER A 18 -53.10 -24.12 -28.12
CA SER A 18 -53.65 -24.95 -29.19
C SER A 18 -54.16 -26.32 -28.72
N ASP A 19 -54.08 -26.60 -27.41
CA ASP A 19 -54.50 -27.86 -26.76
C ASP A 19 -53.88 -29.16 -27.35
N ASP A 20 -52.74 -29.03 -28.02
CA ASP A 20 -51.99 -30.16 -28.58
C ASP A 20 -51.03 -30.71 -27.52
N ALA A 21 -51.41 -31.83 -26.91
CA ALA A 21 -50.66 -32.48 -25.85
C ALA A 21 -49.23 -32.90 -26.28
N MET A 22 -49.06 -33.36 -27.53
CA MET A 22 -47.77 -33.80 -28.04
C MET A 22 -46.86 -32.60 -28.33
N ALA A 23 -47.37 -31.58 -29.01
CA ALA A 23 -46.62 -30.35 -29.27
C ALA A 23 -46.25 -29.61 -27.97
N TYR A 24 -47.13 -29.63 -26.97
CA TYR A 24 -46.84 -29.06 -25.65
C TYR A 24 -45.71 -29.80 -24.94
N SER A 25 -45.75 -31.14 -24.93
CA SER A 25 -44.69 -31.98 -24.33
C SER A 25 -43.31 -31.71 -24.95
N VAL A 26 -43.24 -31.69 -26.29
CA VAL A 26 -42.01 -31.41 -27.05
C VAL A 26 -41.50 -30.00 -26.77
N SER A 27 -42.39 -28.99 -26.82
CA SER A 27 -42.03 -27.59 -26.57
C SER A 27 -41.56 -27.37 -25.13
N ARG A 28 -42.14 -28.08 -24.15
CA ARG A 28 -41.72 -28.05 -22.74
C ARG A 28 -40.33 -28.68 -22.56
N ALA A 29 -40.06 -29.81 -23.19
CA ALA A 29 -38.74 -30.44 -23.16
C ALA A 29 -37.66 -29.55 -23.82
N ASN A 30 -38.00 -28.92 -24.95
CA ASN A 30 -37.13 -27.97 -25.65
C ASN A 30 -36.85 -26.72 -24.82
N LEU A 31 -37.87 -26.15 -24.17
CA LEU A 31 -37.69 -25.03 -23.24
C LEU A 31 -36.77 -25.41 -22.08
N ARG A 32 -36.94 -26.60 -21.49
CA ARG A 32 -36.06 -27.08 -20.40
C ARG A 32 -34.61 -27.21 -20.88
N ARG A 33 -34.38 -27.83 -22.05
CA ARG A 33 -33.04 -27.95 -22.66
C ARG A 33 -32.44 -26.58 -22.99
N GLY A 34 -33.22 -25.67 -23.56
CA GLY A 34 -32.79 -24.31 -23.87
C GLY A 34 -32.43 -23.49 -22.64
N ILE A 35 -33.17 -23.62 -21.54
CA ILE A 35 -32.84 -23.00 -20.25
C ILE A 35 -31.52 -23.57 -19.70
N ILE A 36 -31.32 -24.89 -19.75
CA ILE A 36 -30.08 -25.53 -19.30
C ILE A 36 -28.88 -25.04 -20.14
N LYS A 37 -29.01 -25.03 -21.47
CA LYS A 37 -27.98 -24.53 -22.40
C LYS A 37 -27.67 -23.05 -22.16
N ALA A 38 -28.70 -22.21 -22.00
CA ALA A 38 -28.52 -20.78 -21.72
C ALA A 38 -27.82 -20.53 -20.38
N LYS A 39 -28.16 -21.30 -19.32
CA LYS A 39 -27.46 -21.25 -18.04
C LYS A 39 -26.00 -21.69 -18.18
N HIS A 40 -25.73 -22.73 -18.96
CA HIS A 40 -24.37 -23.21 -19.23
C HIS A 40 -23.53 -22.18 -19.99
N CYS A 41 -24.05 -21.60 -21.08
CA CYS A 41 -23.36 -20.54 -21.83
C CYS A 41 -23.08 -19.30 -20.96
N TYR A 42 -24.05 -18.88 -20.14
CA TYR A 42 -23.85 -17.77 -19.21
C TYR A 42 -22.76 -18.10 -18.17
N LYS A 43 -22.76 -19.33 -17.62
CA LYS A 43 -21.72 -19.81 -16.72
C LYS A 43 -20.34 -19.72 -17.38
N LEU A 44 -20.16 -20.24 -18.59
CA LEU A 44 -18.88 -20.20 -19.30
C LEU A 44 -18.38 -18.77 -19.53
N LYS A 45 -19.27 -17.88 -19.98
CA LYS A 45 -18.96 -16.44 -20.15
C LYS A 45 -18.51 -15.81 -18.84
N VAL A 46 -19.15 -16.17 -17.74
CA VAL A 46 -18.77 -15.67 -16.42
C VAL A 46 -17.43 -16.26 -15.97
N GLU A 47 -17.21 -17.57 -16.14
CA GLU A 47 -15.95 -18.26 -15.78
C GLU A 47 -14.75 -17.72 -16.56
N GLU A 48 -14.94 -17.26 -17.79
CA GLU A 48 -13.91 -16.57 -18.59
C GLU A 48 -13.35 -15.31 -17.89
N HIS A 49 -14.15 -14.64 -17.07
CA HIS A 49 -13.67 -13.52 -16.26
C HIS A 49 -12.73 -13.93 -15.12
N PHE A 50 -12.68 -15.22 -14.77
CA PHE A 50 -11.91 -15.77 -13.65
C PHE A 50 -10.81 -16.76 -14.07
N SER A 51 -10.66 -17.03 -15.37
CA SER A 51 -9.66 -17.98 -15.90
C SER A 51 -8.23 -17.42 -15.87
N ASN A 52 -8.08 -16.10 -15.86
CA ASN A 52 -6.79 -15.41 -15.79
C ASN A 52 -6.59 -14.76 -14.42
N SER A 53 -5.33 -14.65 -13.97
CA SER A 53 -4.91 -13.88 -12.79
C SER A 53 -5.04 -12.36 -12.99
N ASP A 54 -6.16 -11.88 -13.56
CA ASP A 54 -6.48 -10.47 -13.79
C ASP A 54 -7.58 -10.04 -12.80
N PRO A 55 -7.22 -9.38 -11.68
CA PRO A 55 -8.18 -8.92 -10.67
C PRO A 55 -9.27 -8.00 -11.24
N ARG A 56 -8.99 -7.28 -12.33
CA ARG A 56 -9.95 -6.38 -12.96
C ARG A 56 -11.02 -7.16 -13.70
N ARG A 57 -10.63 -8.19 -14.46
CA ARG A 57 -11.58 -9.11 -15.11
C ARG A 57 -12.40 -9.87 -14.07
N MET A 58 -11.77 -10.35 -13.00
CA MET A 58 -12.47 -10.95 -11.86
C MET A 58 -13.55 -10.00 -11.30
N TRP A 59 -13.20 -8.72 -11.10
CA TRP A 59 -14.16 -7.71 -10.63
C TRP A 59 -15.29 -7.44 -11.63
N GLN A 60 -15.00 -7.38 -12.93
CA GLN A 60 -16.02 -7.27 -13.98
C GLN A 60 -16.98 -8.48 -13.96
N GLY A 61 -16.45 -9.69 -13.77
CA GLY A 61 -17.26 -10.89 -13.59
C GLY A 61 -18.18 -10.75 -12.37
N ILE A 62 -17.66 -10.31 -11.23
CA ILE A 62 -18.48 -10.07 -10.03
C ILE A 62 -19.56 -9.01 -10.27
N GLN A 63 -19.25 -7.91 -10.96
CA GLN A 63 -20.22 -6.87 -11.31
C GLN A 63 -21.34 -7.43 -12.20
N ALA A 64 -20.98 -8.22 -13.21
CA ALA A 64 -21.93 -8.84 -14.14
C ALA A 64 -22.86 -9.87 -13.48
N ILE A 65 -22.45 -10.47 -12.36
CA ILE A 65 -23.23 -11.46 -11.62
C ILE A 65 -24.07 -10.83 -10.50
N SER A 66 -23.55 -9.78 -9.87
CA SER A 66 -24.21 -9.12 -8.73
C SER A 66 -25.22 -8.05 -9.13
N ASP A 67 -25.41 -7.83 -10.44
CA ASP A 67 -26.13 -6.68 -11.00
C ASP A 67 -25.66 -5.34 -10.40
N TYR A 68 -24.39 -5.30 -9.95
CA TYR A 68 -23.78 -4.10 -9.41
C TYR A 68 -23.58 -3.12 -10.56
N LYS A 69 -24.54 -2.21 -10.71
CA LYS A 69 -24.35 -1.00 -11.49
C LYS A 69 -23.50 -0.08 -10.63
N PRO A 70 -22.27 0.30 -11.04
CA PRO A 70 -21.64 1.43 -10.39
C PRO A 70 -22.65 2.57 -10.42
N ARG A 71 -22.91 3.20 -9.26
CA ARG A 71 -23.43 4.56 -9.30
C ARG A 71 -22.38 5.29 -10.11
N ASN A 72 -22.69 5.57 -11.38
CA ASN A 72 -22.08 6.70 -12.04
C ASN A 72 -22.48 7.83 -11.11
N SER A 73 -21.57 8.23 -10.21
CA SER A 73 -21.56 9.60 -9.76
C SER A 73 -21.60 10.35 -11.08
N THR A 74 -22.76 10.91 -11.41
CA THR A 74 -22.83 11.98 -12.39
C THR A 74 -21.62 12.83 -12.07
N PRO A 75 -20.67 13.01 -13.00
CA PRO A 75 -19.64 13.98 -12.74
C PRO A 75 -20.44 15.23 -12.41
N ILE A 76 -20.30 15.73 -11.16
CA ILE A 76 -20.65 17.12 -10.87
C ILE A 76 -20.10 17.84 -12.08
N THR A 77 -20.95 18.53 -12.83
CA THR A 77 -20.59 19.17 -14.08
C THR A 77 -19.34 19.99 -13.78
N THR A 78 -18.17 19.44 -14.09
CA THR A 78 -16.90 19.98 -13.64
C THR A 78 -16.58 21.07 -14.64
N ASP A 79 -17.16 22.23 -14.38
CA ASP A 79 -16.84 23.44 -15.11
C ASP A 79 -15.34 23.75 -14.94
N VAL A 80 -14.77 24.40 -15.96
CA VAL A 80 -13.37 24.84 -16.00
C VAL A 80 -13.00 25.63 -14.74
N SER A 81 -13.92 26.44 -14.20
CA SER A 81 -13.74 27.18 -12.96
C SER A 81 -13.37 26.27 -11.78
N PHE A 82 -14.14 25.20 -11.56
CA PHE A 82 -13.86 24.24 -10.49
C PHE A 82 -12.54 23.48 -10.69
N LEU A 83 -12.17 23.18 -11.94
CA LEU A 83 -10.87 22.57 -12.22
C LEU A 83 -9.70 23.53 -11.95
N ASN A 84 -9.88 24.83 -12.20
CA ASN A 84 -8.90 25.86 -11.84
C ASN A 84 -8.77 26.00 -10.32
N GLU A 85 -9.89 26.00 -9.58
CA GLU A 85 -9.88 26.00 -8.11
C GLU A 85 -9.12 24.78 -7.56
N LEU A 86 -9.39 23.59 -8.10
CA LEU A 86 -8.63 22.38 -7.75
C LEU A 86 -7.14 22.52 -8.10
N ASN A 87 -6.80 23.07 -9.26
CA ASN A 87 -5.41 23.22 -9.68
C ASN A 87 -4.66 24.19 -8.75
N HIS A 88 -5.24 25.35 -8.45
CA HIS A 88 -4.69 26.30 -7.48
C HIS A 88 -4.60 25.69 -6.08
N PHE A 89 -5.61 24.92 -5.67
CA PHE A 89 -5.59 24.22 -4.40
C PHE A 89 -4.41 23.24 -4.31
N TYR A 90 -4.18 22.40 -5.32
CA TYR A 90 -3.04 21.49 -5.33
C TYR A 90 -1.69 22.20 -5.42
N ALA A 91 -1.64 23.34 -6.10
CA ALA A 91 -0.45 24.18 -6.27
C ALA A 91 -0.13 25.09 -5.07
N ARG A 92 -1.00 25.17 -4.05
CA ARG A 92 -0.89 26.17 -2.97
C ARG A 92 0.45 26.15 -2.22
N PHE A 93 1.09 24.99 -2.12
CA PHE A 93 2.38 24.81 -1.45
C PHE A 93 3.55 25.47 -2.17
N ASP A 94 3.38 25.81 -3.46
CA ASP A 94 4.42 26.49 -4.24
C ASP A 94 4.62 27.94 -3.80
N ARG A 95 3.55 28.57 -3.30
CA ARG A 95 3.56 29.95 -2.81
C ARG A 95 4.44 30.14 -1.57
N ASP A 96 4.60 29.08 -0.79
CA ASP A 96 5.38 29.11 0.46
C ASP A 96 6.88 28.87 0.23
N ASN A 97 7.28 28.56 -1.01
CA ASN A 97 8.69 28.40 -1.33
C ASN A 97 9.39 29.76 -1.45
N ARG A 98 10.10 30.14 -0.39
CA ARG A 98 10.89 31.39 -0.32
C ARG A 98 12.35 31.21 -0.76
N GLU A 99 12.77 29.98 -1.08
CA GLU A 99 14.16 29.72 -1.45
C GLU A 99 14.41 30.05 -2.93
N THR A 100 15.35 30.96 -3.17
CA THR A 100 15.82 31.29 -4.51
C THR A 100 16.60 30.10 -5.08
N GLN A 101 16.22 29.64 -6.27
CA GLN A 101 16.90 28.53 -6.93
C GLN A 101 18.23 29.01 -7.51
N THR A 102 19.34 28.62 -6.89
CA THR A 102 20.67 28.82 -7.49
C THR A 102 21.03 27.60 -8.32
N THR A 103 20.82 27.67 -9.63
CA THR A 103 21.24 26.61 -10.55
C THR A 103 22.75 26.74 -10.79
N THR A 104 23.56 26.19 -9.89
CA THR A 104 25.00 26.05 -10.16
C THR A 104 25.21 24.93 -11.16
N ARG A 105 25.96 25.20 -12.23
CA ARG A 105 26.37 24.19 -13.21
C ARG A 105 27.21 23.11 -12.49
N PRO A 106 26.98 21.81 -12.72
CA PRO A 106 27.72 20.77 -12.01
C PRO A 106 29.23 20.91 -12.30
N PRO A 107 30.11 20.69 -11.31
CA PRO A 107 31.54 20.61 -11.54
C PRO A 107 31.84 19.47 -12.52
N ALA A 108 32.82 19.66 -13.40
CA ALA A 108 33.14 18.79 -14.54
C ALA A 108 33.61 17.36 -14.17
N ASP A 109 33.81 17.07 -12.89
CA ASP A 109 34.60 15.93 -12.41
C ASP A 109 33.81 14.65 -12.09
N ASN A 110 32.50 14.62 -12.35
CA ASN A 110 31.69 13.41 -12.10
C ASN A 110 31.22 12.79 -13.42
N GLN A 111 31.62 11.53 -13.67
CA GLN A 111 31.02 10.74 -14.75
C GLN A 111 29.50 10.60 -14.49
N PRO A 112 28.65 11.11 -15.40
CA PRO A 112 27.21 11.00 -15.26
C PRO A 112 26.78 9.54 -15.39
N LEU A 113 25.63 9.20 -14.80
CA LEU A 113 24.98 7.91 -15.03
C LEU A 113 24.80 7.70 -16.54
N SER A 114 25.26 6.56 -17.04
CA SER A 114 25.04 6.13 -18.42
C SER A 114 24.16 4.89 -18.45
N LEU A 115 23.15 4.91 -19.31
CA LEU A 115 22.18 3.83 -19.52
C LEU A 115 22.54 3.07 -20.79
N THR A 116 22.41 1.75 -20.74
CA THR A 116 22.65 0.89 -21.90
C THR A 116 21.39 0.73 -22.75
N SER A 117 21.55 0.52 -24.06
CA SER A 117 20.43 0.20 -24.96
C SER A 117 19.65 -1.03 -24.50
N THR A 118 20.34 -2.02 -23.90
CA THR A 118 19.70 -3.23 -23.37
C THR A 118 18.76 -2.90 -22.21
N ASP A 119 19.17 -2.03 -21.28
CA ASP A 119 18.33 -1.63 -20.16
C ASP A 119 17.10 -0.83 -20.62
N VAL A 120 17.30 0.08 -21.59
CA VAL A 120 16.23 0.87 -22.20
C VAL A 120 15.24 -0.03 -22.94
N HIS A 121 15.72 -0.95 -23.77
CA HIS A 121 14.90 -1.93 -24.47
C HIS A 121 14.08 -2.78 -23.50
N ALA A 122 14.71 -3.25 -22.43
CA ALA A 122 14.03 -4.02 -21.39
C ALA A 122 12.96 -3.20 -20.67
N ALA A 123 13.21 -1.91 -20.40
CA ALA A 123 12.23 -1.01 -19.80
C ALA A 123 11.03 -0.76 -20.72
N LEU A 124 11.27 -0.51 -22.02
CA LEU A 124 10.22 -0.32 -23.04
C LEU A 124 9.37 -1.58 -23.23
N SER A 125 10.03 -2.74 -23.34
CA SER A 125 9.37 -4.05 -23.54
C SER A 125 8.46 -4.45 -22.38
N ARG A 126 8.73 -3.96 -21.17
CA ARG A 126 7.93 -4.22 -19.95
C ARG A 126 6.85 -3.16 -19.69
N ILE A 127 6.65 -2.20 -20.59
CA ILE A 127 5.58 -1.20 -20.44
C ILE A 127 4.22 -1.90 -20.32
N ASN A 128 3.44 -1.50 -19.31
CA ASN A 128 2.07 -1.94 -19.21
C ASN A 128 1.23 -1.22 -20.28
N ALA A 129 0.88 -1.96 -21.34
CA ALA A 129 0.14 -1.47 -22.50
C ALA A 129 -1.23 -0.86 -22.19
N ARG A 130 -1.81 -1.16 -21.01
CA ARG A 130 -3.15 -0.70 -20.59
C ARG A 130 -3.12 0.54 -19.69
N LYS A 131 -1.95 1.06 -19.32
CA LYS A 131 -1.86 2.29 -18.52
C LYS A 131 -2.35 3.50 -19.32
N ALA A 132 -3.01 4.44 -18.63
CA ALA A 132 -3.43 5.70 -19.23
C ALA A 132 -2.20 6.53 -19.67
N ALA A 133 -2.33 7.18 -20.83
CA ALA A 133 -1.32 8.09 -21.34
C ALA A 133 -1.20 9.35 -20.48
N GLY A 134 -0.03 10.00 -20.57
CA GLY A 134 0.21 11.31 -19.98
C GLY A 134 -0.29 12.44 -20.90
N PRO A 135 0.21 13.67 -20.70
CA PRO A 135 -0.16 14.84 -21.51
C PRO A 135 0.24 14.72 -22.99
N ASP A 136 1.20 13.87 -23.31
CA ASP A 136 1.67 13.59 -24.67
C ASP A 136 0.71 12.72 -25.48
N GLY A 137 -0.31 12.12 -24.85
CA GLY A 137 -1.30 11.28 -25.51
C GLY A 137 -0.77 9.92 -25.98
N THR A 138 0.54 9.65 -25.84
CA THR A 138 1.19 8.40 -26.32
C THR A 138 0.74 7.20 -25.51
N PRO A 139 0.02 6.23 -26.10
CA PRO A 139 -0.42 5.03 -25.39
C PRO A 139 0.74 4.07 -25.15
N GLY A 140 0.78 3.43 -23.98
CA GLY A 140 1.87 2.50 -23.63
C GLY A 140 1.97 1.28 -24.56
N ARG A 141 0.87 0.90 -25.21
CA ARG A 141 0.87 -0.17 -26.24
C ARG A 141 1.76 0.18 -27.44
N VAL A 142 1.83 1.46 -27.84
CA VAL A 142 2.61 1.91 -28.99
C VAL A 142 4.10 1.86 -28.63
N LEU A 143 4.47 2.45 -27.50
CA LEU A 143 5.86 2.43 -27.00
C LEU A 143 6.39 1.00 -26.83
N ARG A 144 5.54 0.06 -26.39
CA ARG A 144 5.91 -1.34 -26.25
C ARG A 144 6.05 -2.05 -27.60
N ALA A 145 5.11 -1.84 -28.52
CA ALA A 145 5.13 -2.50 -29.83
C ALA A 145 6.32 -2.02 -30.68
N CYS A 146 6.71 -0.76 -30.54
CA CYS A 146 7.84 -0.16 -31.24
C CYS A 146 9.13 -0.13 -30.38
N ALA A 147 9.24 -0.99 -29.36
CA ALA A 147 10.35 -0.94 -28.41
C ALA A 147 11.72 -1.09 -29.10
N GLU A 148 11.82 -2.00 -30.06
CA GLU A 148 13.05 -2.25 -30.82
C GLU A 148 13.52 -1.00 -31.58
N GLN A 149 12.61 -0.37 -32.33
CA GLN A 149 12.90 0.81 -33.15
C GLN A 149 13.20 2.05 -32.30
N LEU A 150 12.55 2.17 -31.14
CA LEU A 150 12.65 3.35 -30.28
C LEU A 150 13.83 3.27 -29.29
N THR A 151 14.45 2.09 -29.11
CA THR A 151 15.47 1.87 -28.08
C THR A 151 16.68 2.78 -28.26
N GLY A 152 17.28 2.80 -29.46
CA GLY A 152 18.48 3.63 -29.71
C GLY A 152 18.20 5.10 -29.44
N VAL A 153 17.12 5.62 -30.02
CA VAL A 153 16.69 7.02 -29.88
C VAL A 153 16.49 7.41 -28.41
N PHE A 154 15.76 6.61 -27.62
CA PHE A 154 15.56 6.95 -26.21
C PHE A 154 16.79 6.73 -25.35
N THR A 155 17.69 5.83 -25.74
CA THR A 155 18.99 5.69 -25.06
C THR A 155 19.79 6.97 -25.18
N ASP A 156 19.88 7.53 -26.39
CA ASP A 156 20.59 8.80 -26.64
C ASP A 156 19.94 9.96 -25.89
N ILE A 157 18.59 10.08 -25.95
CA ILE A 157 17.86 11.13 -25.24
C ILE A 157 18.07 11.03 -23.73
N PHE A 158 17.98 9.84 -23.14
CA PHE A 158 18.15 9.67 -21.70
C PHE A 158 19.59 9.95 -21.26
N ASN A 159 20.58 9.47 -22.00
CA ASN A 159 21.98 9.71 -21.68
C ASN A 159 22.36 11.18 -21.86
N LEU A 160 21.85 11.85 -22.89
CA LEU A 160 22.03 13.29 -23.05
C LEU A 160 21.40 14.07 -21.89
N SER A 161 20.19 13.70 -21.48
CA SER A 161 19.51 14.28 -20.32
C SER A 161 20.32 14.11 -19.03
N LEU A 162 20.86 12.92 -18.77
CA LEU A 162 21.69 12.64 -17.59
C LEU A 162 23.03 13.39 -17.64
N ALA A 163 23.68 13.45 -18.81
CA ALA A 163 24.94 14.16 -19.00
C ALA A 163 24.79 15.68 -18.81
N GLN A 164 23.67 16.25 -19.25
CA GLN A 164 23.36 17.67 -19.10
C GLN A 164 22.73 18.00 -17.73
N ALA A 165 22.38 16.99 -16.94
CA ALA A 165 21.59 17.12 -15.72
C ALA A 165 20.27 17.89 -15.93
N ALA A 166 19.65 17.73 -17.10
CA ALA A 166 18.45 18.46 -17.51
C ALA A 166 17.39 17.51 -18.09
N VAL A 167 16.16 17.59 -17.61
CA VAL A 167 15.03 16.77 -18.05
C VAL A 167 14.27 17.50 -19.16
N PRO A 168 14.00 16.85 -20.30
CA PRO A 168 13.18 17.44 -21.36
C PRO A 168 11.85 17.98 -20.83
N ALA A 169 11.48 19.21 -21.19
CA ALA A 169 10.28 19.87 -20.67
C ALA A 169 8.99 19.05 -20.92
N CYS A 170 8.91 18.37 -22.07
CA CYS A 170 7.79 17.49 -22.40
C CYS A 170 7.66 16.29 -21.45
N PHE A 171 8.75 15.84 -20.81
CA PHE A 171 8.74 14.76 -19.83
C PHE A 171 8.29 15.22 -18.44
N LYS A 172 8.40 16.52 -18.14
CA LYS A 172 7.98 17.14 -16.87
C LYS A 172 6.48 17.46 -16.82
N ALA A 173 5.84 17.58 -17.98
CA ALA A 173 4.42 17.89 -18.07
C ALA A 173 3.55 16.84 -17.37
N THR A 174 2.59 17.31 -16.57
CA THR A 174 1.73 16.43 -15.77
C THR A 174 0.25 16.77 -15.95
N SER A 175 -0.57 15.74 -16.17
CA SER A 175 -2.02 15.87 -16.12
C SER A 175 -2.55 15.29 -14.80
N ILE A 176 -3.21 16.12 -14.00
CA ILE A 176 -3.79 15.72 -12.72
C ILE A 176 -5.22 15.25 -12.94
N VAL A 177 -5.52 14.03 -12.52
CA VAL A 177 -6.88 13.49 -12.48
C VAL A 177 -7.38 13.50 -11.03
N PRO A 178 -8.39 14.31 -10.68
CA PRO A 178 -8.92 14.38 -9.32
C PRO A 178 -9.77 13.14 -9.05
N VAL A 179 -9.36 12.34 -8.07
CA VAL A 179 -10.08 11.11 -7.68
C VAL A 179 -10.75 11.31 -6.32
N PRO A 180 -12.10 11.20 -6.20
CA PRO A 180 -12.79 11.33 -4.92
C PRO A 180 -12.31 10.28 -3.89
N LYS A 181 -12.07 10.71 -2.65
CA LYS A 181 -11.71 9.85 -1.51
C LYS A 181 -12.92 9.03 -1.01
N HIS A 182 -14.13 9.56 -1.17
CA HIS A 182 -15.40 8.93 -0.81
C HIS A 182 -16.50 9.26 -1.84
N SER A 183 -17.67 8.65 -1.68
CA SER A 183 -18.78 8.74 -2.64
C SER A 183 -19.43 10.11 -2.77
N SER A 184 -19.24 10.97 -1.77
CA SER A 184 -19.88 12.29 -1.67
C SER A 184 -18.84 13.32 -1.21
N PRO A 185 -17.95 13.77 -2.10
CA PRO A 185 -16.97 14.82 -1.78
C PRO A 185 -17.69 16.15 -1.49
N THR A 186 -17.24 16.86 -0.45
CA THR A 186 -17.82 18.12 0.01
C THR A 186 -16.84 19.29 -0.09
N GLY A 187 -15.53 19.03 -0.07
CA GLY A 187 -14.50 20.04 -0.25
C GLY A 187 -13.37 19.59 -1.17
N LEU A 188 -12.51 20.54 -1.55
CA LEU A 188 -11.36 20.28 -2.44
C LEU A 188 -10.39 19.23 -1.87
N ASN A 189 -10.29 19.17 -0.53
CA ASN A 189 -9.51 18.17 0.21
C ASN A 189 -10.02 16.72 0.03
N ASP A 190 -11.25 16.53 -0.44
CA ASP A 190 -11.84 15.21 -0.64
C ASP A 190 -11.43 14.57 -1.98
N TYR A 191 -10.64 15.28 -2.78
CA TYR A 191 -10.08 14.79 -4.04
C TYR A 191 -8.58 14.49 -3.87
N ARG A 192 -8.14 13.36 -4.42
CA ARG A 192 -6.72 13.01 -4.54
C ARG A 192 -6.20 13.48 -5.90
N PRO A 193 -5.08 14.21 -5.94
CA PRO A 193 -4.45 14.58 -7.20
C PRO A 193 -3.63 13.40 -7.75
N VAL A 194 -4.18 12.63 -8.69
CA VAL A 194 -3.42 11.57 -9.35
C VAL A 194 -2.65 12.14 -10.54
N ALA A 195 -1.33 12.21 -10.43
CA ALA A 195 -0.45 12.70 -11.48
C ALA A 195 -0.23 11.66 -12.59
N LEU A 196 -0.57 12.04 -13.81
CA LEU A 196 -0.23 11.31 -15.02
C LEU A 196 0.92 12.03 -15.72
N THR A 197 2.13 11.48 -15.59
CA THR A 197 3.30 11.83 -16.40
C THR A 197 3.38 10.96 -17.66
N PRO A 198 4.11 11.41 -18.70
CA PRO A 198 4.37 10.61 -19.91
C PRO A 198 4.90 9.23 -19.57
N ILE A 199 4.44 8.21 -20.31
CA ILE A 199 4.83 6.82 -20.05
C ILE A 199 6.34 6.63 -20.25
N ILE A 200 6.92 7.35 -21.20
CA ILE A 200 8.36 7.32 -21.45
C ILE A 200 9.16 7.89 -20.26
N MET A 201 8.69 8.97 -19.63
CA MET A 201 9.31 9.50 -18.41
C MET A 201 9.27 8.45 -17.30
N LYS A 202 8.15 7.73 -17.14
CA LYS A 202 8.06 6.62 -16.17
C LYS A 202 9.03 5.48 -16.47
N CYS A 203 9.46 5.28 -17.71
CA CYS A 203 10.52 4.34 -18.04
C CYS A 203 11.87 4.87 -17.60
N PHE A 204 12.17 6.13 -17.93
CA PHE A 204 13.40 6.81 -17.53
C PHE A 204 13.57 6.84 -16.00
N GLU A 205 12.52 7.24 -15.28
CA GLU A 205 12.47 7.23 -13.81
C GLU A 205 12.80 5.85 -13.21
N ARG A 206 12.36 4.74 -13.82
CA ARG A 206 12.67 3.39 -13.31
C ARG A 206 14.14 3.04 -13.44
N LEU A 207 14.76 3.45 -14.55
CA LEU A 207 16.18 3.24 -14.80
C LEU A 207 17.02 4.04 -13.80
N VAL A 208 16.68 5.32 -13.61
CA VAL A 208 17.33 6.17 -12.61
C VAL A 208 17.10 5.65 -11.19
N LEU A 209 15.88 5.20 -10.85
CA LEU A 209 15.55 4.62 -9.54
C LEU A 209 16.39 3.38 -9.23
N ALA A 210 16.65 2.52 -10.22
CA ALA A 210 17.48 1.34 -10.04
C ALA A 210 18.91 1.74 -9.64
N HIS A 211 19.48 2.74 -10.30
CA HIS A 211 20.79 3.29 -9.95
C HIS A 211 20.78 3.94 -8.55
N LEU A 212 19.79 4.79 -8.26
CA LEU A 212 19.67 5.47 -6.96
C LEU A 212 19.64 4.50 -5.78
N LYS A 213 18.95 3.36 -5.93
CA LYS A 213 18.89 2.32 -4.89
C LYS A 213 20.22 1.66 -4.63
N ASN A 214 21.07 1.52 -5.65
CA ASN A 214 22.40 0.91 -5.52
C ASN A 214 23.41 1.86 -4.86
N CYS A 215 23.18 3.17 -4.92
CA CYS A 215 24.03 4.18 -4.29
C CYS A 215 23.69 4.45 -2.82
N LEU A 216 22.66 3.80 -2.25
CA LEU A 216 22.25 4.08 -0.88
C LEU A 216 23.29 3.63 0.14
N PRO A 217 23.62 4.47 1.13
CA PRO A 217 24.56 4.08 2.17
C PRO A 217 23.93 3.05 3.13
N PRO A 218 24.74 2.16 3.74
CA PRO A 218 24.26 1.23 4.75
C PRO A 218 23.77 1.92 6.03
N THR A 219 24.14 3.19 6.24
CA THR A 219 23.74 4.04 7.36
C THR A 219 22.33 4.64 7.21
N LEU A 220 21.62 4.35 6.10
CA LEU A 220 20.24 4.79 5.91
C LEU A 220 19.37 4.28 7.06
N ASP A 221 18.45 5.14 7.51
CA ASP A 221 17.60 4.84 8.66
C ASP A 221 16.89 3.48 8.52
N PRO A 222 17.15 2.51 9.42
CA PRO A 222 16.56 1.19 9.35
C PRO A 222 15.06 1.19 9.68
N PHE A 223 14.52 2.26 10.27
CA PHE A 223 13.12 2.39 10.67
C PHE A 223 12.24 3.13 9.65
N GLN A 224 12.78 3.44 8.45
CA GLN A 224 11.97 3.73 7.27
C GLN A 224 11.64 2.41 6.55
N PHE A 225 10.37 1.99 6.59
CA PHE A 225 9.91 0.72 6.03
C PHE A 225 9.30 0.86 4.63
N ALA A 226 8.80 2.05 4.24
CA ALA A 226 8.16 2.20 2.94
C ALA A 226 9.18 2.21 1.80
N TYR A 227 8.74 1.68 0.65
CA TYR A 227 9.48 1.68 -0.62
C TYR A 227 10.85 0.98 -0.58
N ARG A 228 11.13 0.23 0.48
CA ARG A 228 12.30 -0.64 0.61
C ARG A 228 11.94 -2.08 0.27
N SER A 229 12.87 -2.76 -0.39
CA SER A 229 12.76 -4.19 -0.64
C SER A 229 12.69 -4.95 0.68
N ASN A 230 11.89 -6.02 0.73
CA ASN A 230 11.73 -6.86 1.93
C ASN A 230 11.31 -6.11 3.20
N ARG A 231 10.59 -4.99 3.05
CA ARG A 231 9.91 -4.28 4.15
C ARG A 231 8.43 -4.15 3.81
N SER A 232 7.59 -4.11 4.84
CA SER A 232 6.15 -3.97 4.68
C SER A 232 5.53 -3.27 5.88
N THR A 233 4.24 -2.95 5.75
CA THR A 233 3.44 -2.39 6.84
C THR A 233 3.45 -3.27 8.09
N GLU A 234 3.41 -4.59 7.91
CA GLU A 234 3.40 -5.55 9.01
C GLU A 234 4.74 -5.56 9.77
N ASP A 235 5.86 -5.32 9.09
CA ASP A 235 7.17 -5.19 9.75
C ASP A 235 7.19 -3.95 10.64
N ALA A 236 6.77 -2.79 10.10
CA ALA A 236 6.68 -1.54 10.85
C ALA A 236 5.80 -1.67 12.11
N VAL A 237 4.60 -2.24 11.98
CA VAL A 237 3.70 -2.47 13.13
C VAL A 237 4.31 -3.47 14.12
N SER A 238 4.93 -4.55 13.64
CA SER A 238 5.55 -5.55 14.52
C SER A 238 6.73 -4.98 15.30
N THR A 239 7.55 -4.14 14.68
CA THR A 239 8.68 -3.44 15.31
C THR A 239 8.19 -2.43 16.34
N ALA A 240 7.16 -1.64 16.01
CA ALA A 240 6.52 -0.70 16.93
C ALA A 240 6.03 -1.40 18.20
N LEU A 241 5.23 -2.45 18.02
CA LEU A 241 4.65 -3.19 19.15
C LEU A 241 5.70 -3.98 19.92
N HIS A 242 6.76 -4.46 19.27
CA HIS A 242 7.83 -5.14 19.98
C HIS A 242 8.60 -4.21 20.91
N SER A 243 8.89 -2.97 20.47
CA SER A 243 9.50 -1.94 21.31
C SER A 243 8.64 -1.68 22.55
N VAL A 244 7.35 -1.40 22.34
CA VAL A 244 6.37 -1.15 23.41
C VAL A 244 6.25 -2.35 24.35
N LEU A 245 5.99 -3.56 23.84
CA LEU A 245 5.77 -4.76 24.65
C LEU A 245 7.02 -5.18 25.43
N THR A 246 8.21 -4.96 24.88
CA THR A 246 9.47 -5.27 25.56
C THR A 246 9.69 -4.32 26.74
N HIS A 247 9.38 -3.04 26.56
CA HIS A 247 9.48 -2.05 27.65
C HIS A 247 8.47 -2.29 28.77
N LEU A 248 7.23 -2.63 28.40
CA LEU A 248 6.14 -2.97 29.34
C LEU A 248 6.34 -4.30 30.09
N ASP A 249 7.35 -5.09 29.72
CA ASP A 249 7.74 -6.31 30.44
C ASP A 249 8.58 -5.99 31.70
N ASN A 250 8.91 -4.71 31.92
CA ASN A 250 9.56 -4.20 33.12
C ASN A 250 8.57 -3.60 34.12
N ASN A 251 9.00 -3.42 35.36
CA ASN A 251 8.18 -2.82 36.41
C ASN A 251 8.16 -1.30 36.28
N ASN A 252 7.05 -0.67 36.69
CA ASN A 252 6.88 0.79 36.70
C ASN A 252 7.16 1.49 35.36
N THR A 253 6.81 0.83 34.26
CA THR A 253 6.91 1.39 32.90
C THR A 253 5.55 1.53 32.23
N TYR A 254 5.46 2.46 31.29
CA TYR A 254 4.35 2.58 30.33
C TYR A 254 4.89 3.11 29.00
N ALA A 255 4.06 3.14 27.95
CA ALA A 255 4.46 3.67 26.64
C ALA A 255 3.46 4.72 26.14
N ARG A 256 3.96 5.73 25.44
CA ARG A 256 3.16 6.72 24.70
C ARG A 256 3.46 6.57 23.21
N MET A 257 2.42 6.55 22.38
CA MET A 257 2.51 6.40 20.92
C MET A 257 1.81 7.57 20.25
N LEU A 258 2.58 8.45 19.60
CA LEU A 258 2.08 9.57 18.82
C LEU A 258 2.02 9.20 17.35
N PHE A 259 0.82 9.05 16.80
CA PHE A 259 0.61 8.82 15.37
C PHE A 259 0.48 10.16 14.67
N VAL A 260 1.49 10.51 13.89
CA VAL A 260 1.65 11.81 13.24
C VAL A 260 0.97 11.80 11.88
N ASP A 261 0.19 12.85 11.59
CA ASP A 261 -0.40 13.11 10.28
C ASP A 261 0.16 14.40 9.69
N PHE A 262 0.52 14.36 8.40
CA PHE A 262 1.03 15.52 7.67
C PHE A 262 -0.04 16.08 6.72
N SER A 263 -0.14 17.40 6.68
CA SER A 263 -0.97 18.11 5.70
C SER A 263 -0.28 18.06 4.33
N SER A 264 -0.60 17.03 3.54
CA SER A 264 -0.15 16.89 2.14
C SER A 264 1.37 16.77 1.96
N ALA A 265 2.00 15.94 2.80
CA ALA A 265 3.44 15.66 2.85
C ALA A 265 4.19 15.71 1.50
N PHE A 266 3.73 14.97 0.49
CA PHE A 266 4.41 14.89 -0.81
C PHE A 266 4.47 16.24 -1.54
N ASN A 267 3.43 17.07 -1.44
CA ASN A 267 3.39 18.35 -2.14
C ASN A 267 4.20 19.45 -1.42
N SER A 268 4.58 19.22 -0.16
CA SER A 268 5.30 20.21 0.66
C SER A 268 6.82 20.09 0.58
N VAL A 269 7.36 19.04 -0.05
CA VAL A 269 8.80 18.82 -0.18
C VAL A 269 9.43 19.98 -0.97
N ILE A 270 10.42 20.66 -0.39
CA ILE A 270 11.20 21.69 -1.10
C ILE A 270 12.39 21.03 -1.81
N PRO A 271 12.54 21.13 -3.15
CA PRO A 271 13.61 20.47 -3.90
C PRO A 271 15.04 20.82 -3.46
N SER A 272 15.32 22.07 -3.07
CA SER A 272 16.62 22.52 -2.53
C SER A 272 17.00 21.80 -1.22
N LYS A 273 16.05 21.67 -0.30
CA LYS A 273 16.26 20.91 0.95
C LYS A 273 16.49 19.42 0.66
N LEU A 274 15.72 18.83 -0.26
CA LEU A 274 15.96 17.46 -0.72
C LEU A 274 17.37 17.31 -1.33
N ASN A 275 17.79 18.25 -2.17
CA ASN A 275 19.10 18.24 -2.82
C ASN A 275 20.27 18.28 -1.81
N THR A 276 20.11 19.03 -0.72
CA THR A 276 21.06 19.06 0.40
C THR A 276 21.15 17.69 1.07
N LYS A 277 20.01 17.10 1.44
CA LYS A 277 19.94 15.76 2.03
C LYS A 277 20.49 14.65 1.13
N LEU A 278 20.30 14.78 -0.19
CA LEU A 278 20.92 13.86 -1.15
C LEU A 278 22.45 14.01 -1.15
N GLY A 279 22.96 15.22 -0.93
CA GLY A 279 24.40 15.45 -0.72
C GLY A 279 24.93 14.74 0.52
N ASP A 280 24.22 14.84 1.64
CA ASP A 280 24.58 14.17 2.90
C ASP A 280 24.58 12.64 2.78
N LEU A 281 23.73 12.10 1.92
CA LEU A 281 23.67 10.67 1.59
C LEU A 281 24.75 10.21 0.60
N GLY A 282 25.60 11.12 0.10
CA GLY A 282 26.70 10.82 -0.80
C GLY A 282 26.32 10.70 -2.28
N PHE A 283 25.14 11.18 -2.70
CA PHE A 283 24.79 11.18 -4.12
C PHE A 283 25.64 12.19 -4.90
N ASN A 284 26.12 11.78 -6.08
CA ASN A 284 26.96 12.62 -6.92
C ASN A 284 26.25 13.92 -7.36
N SER A 285 27.02 14.94 -7.71
CA SER A 285 26.48 16.25 -8.09
C SER A 285 25.57 16.17 -9.31
N SER A 286 25.95 15.45 -10.37
CA SER A 286 25.20 15.39 -11.63
C SER A 286 23.78 14.83 -11.44
N LEU A 287 23.64 13.74 -10.68
CA LEU A 287 22.35 13.11 -10.40
C LEU A 287 21.47 13.98 -9.49
N ARG A 288 22.09 14.65 -8.52
CA ARG A 288 21.42 15.62 -7.66
C ARG A 288 20.83 16.79 -8.45
N HIS A 289 21.59 17.38 -9.38
CA HIS A 289 21.10 18.42 -10.28
C HIS A 289 20.00 17.90 -11.24
N TRP A 290 20.15 16.69 -11.76
CA TRP A 290 19.11 16.08 -12.59
C TRP A 290 17.79 15.89 -11.81
N ILE A 291 17.85 15.45 -10.54
CA ILE A 291 16.67 15.35 -9.67
C ILE A 291 16.10 16.74 -9.36
N MET A 292 16.95 17.74 -9.14
CA MET A 292 16.50 19.13 -8.96
C MET A 292 15.72 19.62 -10.19
N ASP A 293 16.25 19.45 -11.41
CA ASP A 293 15.58 19.85 -12.64
C ASP A 293 14.30 19.03 -12.88
N PHE A 294 14.33 17.72 -12.58
CA PHE A 294 13.14 16.87 -12.60
C PHE A 294 12.03 17.41 -11.68
N LEU A 295 12.39 18.02 -10.54
CA LEU A 295 11.45 18.49 -9.54
C LEU A 295 11.06 19.97 -9.66
N THR A 296 11.59 20.70 -10.64
CA THR A 296 11.35 22.14 -10.82
C THR A 296 10.84 22.44 -12.22
N ASN A 297 10.20 23.60 -12.36
CA ASN A 297 9.59 24.07 -13.61
C ASN A 297 8.68 23.00 -14.27
N ARG A 298 7.84 22.36 -13.46
CA ARG A 298 6.95 21.27 -13.93
C ARG A 298 5.58 21.84 -14.28
N PRO A 299 5.19 21.88 -15.56
CA PRO A 299 3.84 22.32 -15.93
C PRO A 299 2.81 21.26 -15.54
N GLN A 300 1.74 21.68 -14.87
CA GLN A 300 0.61 20.83 -14.54
C GLN A 300 -0.74 21.48 -14.89
N TYR A 301 -1.73 20.64 -15.20
CA TYR A 301 -3.13 21.04 -15.29
C TYR A 301 -4.04 19.93 -14.75
N VAL A 302 -5.21 20.28 -14.25
CA VAL A 302 -6.24 19.34 -13.78
C VAL A 302 -7.20 19.06 -14.93
N ARG A 303 -7.56 17.79 -15.15
CA ARG A 303 -8.55 17.41 -16.17
C ARG A 303 -9.65 16.51 -15.63
N SER A 304 -10.85 16.68 -16.18
CA SER A 304 -12.01 15.83 -15.95
C SER A 304 -12.70 15.57 -17.29
N GLY A 305 -12.67 14.33 -17.76
CA GLY A 305 -13.14 14.00 -19.11
C GLY A 305 -12.33 14.75 -20.18
N HIS A 306 -13.01 15.58 -20.97
CA HIS A 306 -12.43 16.42 -22.03
C HIS A 306 -12.12 17.85 -21.59
N THR A 307 -12.52 18.23 -20.37
CA THR A 307 -12.33 19.59 -19.83
C THR A 307 -11.02 19.66 -19.05
N CYS A 308 -10.27 20.75 -19.24
CA CYS A 308 -8.98 21.00 -18.58
C CYS A 308 -8.98 22.37 -17.90
N SER A 309 -8.25 22.49 -16.79
CA SER A 309 -7.88 23.77 -16.19
C SER A 309 -6.80 24.48 -17.02
N THR A 310 -6.49 25.72 -16.65
CA THR A 310 -5.24 26.38 -17.05
C THR A 310 -4.02 25.62 -16.51
N THR A 311 -2.87 25.84 -17.14
CA THR A 311 -1.59 25.25 -16.71
C THR A 311 -0.96 26.12 -15.62
N ILE A 312 -0.46 25.48 -14.56
CA ILE A 312 0.35 26.09 -13.51
C ILE A 312 1.71 25.39 -13.50
N THR A 313 2.79 26.15 -13.40
CA THR A 313 4.15 25.60 -13.26
C THR A 313 4.47 25.45 -11.78
N LEU A 314 4.92 24.26 -11.37
CA LEU A 314 5.31 23.96 -10.00
C LEU A 314 6.81 23.82 -9.82
N ASN A 315 7.28 24.27 -8.66
CA ASN A 315 8.65 24.20 -8.17
C ASN A 315 8.78 23.54 -6.80
N THR A 316 7.68 22.99 -6.27
CA THR A 316 7.61 22.33 -4.97
C THR A 316 6.93 20.97 -5.07
N GLY A 317 7.27 20.10 -4.14
CA GLY A 317 6.70 18.79 -3.97
C GLY A 317 7.32 17.72 -4.88
N VAL A 318 6.96 16.48 -4.56
CA VAL A 318 7.25 15.27 -5.32
C VAL A 318 5.92 14.69 -5.82
N PRO A 319 5.62 14.70 -7.14
CA PRO A 319 4.25 14.45 -7.62
C PRO A 319 3.71 13.05 -7.34
N GLN A 320 2.47 12.95 -6.85
CA GLN A 320 1.82 11.68 -6.54
C GLN A 320 1.42 10.91 -7.81
N GLY A 321 2.19 9.90 -8.19
CA GLY A 321 1.93 9.08 -9.40
C GLY A 321 3.15 8.90 -10.30
N CYS A 322 4.21 9.67 -10.02
CA CYS A 322 5.56 9.46 -10.52
C CYS A 322 6.21 8.23 -9.87
N VAL A 323 7.17 7.64 -10.56
CA VAL A 323 7.90 6.45 -10.09
C VAL A 323 8.93 6.82 -9.03
N LEU A 324 9.62 7.95 -9.18
CA LEU A 324 10.68 8.40 -8.25
C LEU A 324 10.12 9.00 -6.95
N SER A 325 8.98 9.68 -7.01
CA SER A 325 8.45 10.49 -5.90
C SER A 325 8.33 9.75 -4.56
N PRO A 326 7.81 8.50 -4.50
CA PRO A 326 7.80 7.71 -3.27
C PRO A 326 9.18 7.54 -2.63
N PHE A 327 10.17 7.23 -3.46
CA PHE A 327 11.54 7.00 -3.01
C PHE A 327 12.21 8.29 -2.55
N LEU A 328 12.03 9.37 -3.31
CA LEU A 328 12.56 10.70 -2.95
C LEU A 328 11.98 11.21 -1.63
N TYR A 329 10.70 10.95 -1.36
CA TYR A 329 10.10 11.29 -0.06
C TYR A 329 10.72 10.48 1.10
N SER A 330 11.00 9.19 0.90
CA SER A 330 11.72 8.40 1.90
C SER A 330 13.12 8.93 2.18
N LEU A 331 13.83 9.44 1.16
CA LEU A 331 15.14 10.08 1.35
C LEU A 331 15.02 11.46 1.99
N PHE A 332 13.96 12.21 1.69
CA PHE A 332 13.70 13.51 2.30
C PHE A 332 13.55 13.43 3.83
N THR A 333 12.99 12.32 4.31
CA THR A 333 12.70 12.11 5.74
C THR A 333 13.76 11.23 6.44
N HIS A 334 14.90 10.94 5.81
CA HIS A 334 15.85 9.93 6.30
C HIS A 334 16.56 10.31 7.62
N ASP A 335 16.68 11.61 7.88
CA ASP A 335 17.32 12.24 9.04
C ASP A 335 16.33 12.54 10.16
N CYS A 336 15.03 12.36 9.95
CA CYS A 336 14.02 12.34 11.02
C CYS A 336 14.23 11.08 11.88
N ARG A 337 15.07 11.21 12.91
CA ARG A 337 15.54 10.13 13.79
C ARG A 337 15.35 10.56 15.25
N PRO A 338 15.14 9.59 16.17
CA PRO A 338 15.00 9.92 17.57
C PRO A 338 16.30 10.51 18.13
N VAL A 339 16.18 11.53 18.97
CA VAL A 339 17.29 12.13 19.72
C VAL A 339 17.66 11.26 20.92
N HIS A 340 16.66 10.71 21.61
CA HIS A 340 16.88 9.91 22.82
C HIS A 340 16.69 8.41 22.56
N GLY A 341 17.52 7.58 23.20
CA GLY A 341 17.45 6.12 23.08
C GLY A 341 16.19 5.47 23.67
N SER A 342 15.45 6.20 24.53
CA SER A 342 14.13 5.80 25.04
C SER A 342 13.00 6.06 24.05
N ASN A 343 13.29 6.70 22.91
CA ASN A 343 12.33 7.00 21.88
C ASN A 343 12.59 6.20 20.61
N THR A 344 11.55 5.97 19.83
CA THR A 344 11.67 5.34 18.51
C THR A 344 10.74 6.01 17.53
N ILE A 345 11.26 6.39 16.37
CA ILE A 345 10.48 6.91 15.25
C ILE A 345 10.40 5.84 14.18
N ILE A 346 9.19 5.41 13.83
CA ILE A 346 8.93 4.43 12.76
C ILE A 346 8.16 5.12 11.66
N LYS A 347 8.65 4.98 10.42
CA LYS A 347 8.12 5.64 9.24
C LYS A 347 7.69 4.60 8.20
N PHE A 348 6.53 4.82 7.60
CA PHE A 348 6.09 4.14 6.40
C PHE A 348 5.53 5.20 5.45
N ALA A 349 6.41 5.75 4.60
CA ALA A 349 6.10 6.92 3.78
C ALA A 349 5.74 8.08 4.70
N ASP A 350 4.59 8.72 4.52
CA ASP A 350 4.09 9.81 5.36
C ASP A 350 3.55 9.34 6.72
N ASP A 351 3.06 8.10 6.83
CA ASP A 351 2.62 7.53 8.11
C ASP A 351 3.81 7.39 9.07
N THR A 352 3.83 8.20 10.14
CA THR A 352 4.91 8.23 11.14
C THR A 352 4.37 8.00 12.54
N VAL A 353 5.06 7.18 13.35
CA VAL A 353 4.76 7.00 14.76
C VAL A 353 5.99 7.28 15.61
N VAL A 354 5.83 8.13 16.63
CA VAL A 354 6.83 8.36 17.68
C VAL A 354 6.42 7.57 18.92
N ILE A 355 7.30 6.71 19.40
CA ILE A 355 7.09 5.88 20.58
C ILE A 355 8.01 6.41 21.67
N GLY A 356 7.43 6.79 22.81
CA GLY A 356 8.16 7.09 24.04
C GLY A 356 8.05 5.92 25.02
N LEU A 357 9.20 5.39 25.44
CA LEU A 357 9.30 4.33 26.44
C LEU A 357 9.52 4.97 27.82
N ILE A 358 8.45 5.08 28.60
CA ILE A 358 8.44 5.86 29.84
C ILE A 358 8.71 4.97 31.05
N SER A 359 9.64 5.40 31.90
CA SER A 359 9.97 4.74 33.17
C SER A 359 9.71 5.71 34.32
N ASN A 360 9.18 5.21 35.44
CA ASN A 360 9.04 5.99 36.67
C ASN A 360 8.25 7.31 36.54
N ASN A 361 7.29 7.38 35.61
CA ASN A 361 6.53 8.60 35.29
C ASN A 361 7.35 9.78 34.73
N ASP A 362 8.59 9.54 34.27
CA ASP A 362 9.41 10.57 33.63
C ASP A 362 9.21 10.55 32.10
N ASP A 363 8.30 11.40 31.61
CA ASP A 363 8.04 11.56 30.17
C ASP A 363 8.80 12.72 29.51
N THR A 364 9.83 13.26 30.18
CA THR A 364 10.62 14.42 29.72
C THR A 364 11.23 14.18 28.35
N THR A 365 11.96 13.08 28.18
CA THR A 365 12.62 12.73 26.91
C THR A 365 11.63 12.54 25.76
N TYR A 366 10.43 12.05 26.05
CA TYR A 366 9.39 11.91 25.03
C TYR A 366 8.80 13.27 24.62
N ARG A 367 8.60 14.18 25.57
CA ARG A 367 8.12 15.55 25.28
C ARG A 367 9.14 16.34 24.47
N GLU A 368 10.41 16.26 24.85
CA GLU A 368 11.54 16.84 24.12
C GLU A 368 11.59 16.31 22.68
N GLU A 369 11.38 15.00 22.49
CA GLU A 369 11.33 14.38 21.17
C GLU A 369 10.19 14.89 20.30
N VAL A 370 9.00 15.06 20.88
CA VAL A 370 7.85 15.62 20.13
C VAL A 370 8.12 17.07 19.74
N GLN A 371 8.75 17.86 20.62
CA GLN A 371 9.14 19.23 20.31
C GLN A 371 10.22 19.28 19.23
N HIS A 372 11.23 18.41 19.30
CA HIS A 372 12.27 18.28 18.30
C HIS A 372 11.69 17.87 16.95
N LEU A 373 10.77 16.90 16.92
CA LEU A 373 10.05 16.52 15.71
C LEU A 373 9.28 17.72 15.12
N ALA A 374 8.58 18.50 15.95
CA ALA A 374 7.83 19.66 15.48
C ALA A 374 8.74 20.73 14.86
N ALA A 375 9.89 21.01 15.48
CA ALA A 375 10.91 21.89 14.93
C ALA A 375 11.49 21.35 13.62
N TRP A 376 11.88 20.07 13.59
CA TRP A 376 12.38 19.42 12.39
C TRP A 376 11.35 19.46 11.24
N CYS A 377 10.07 19.28 11.54
CA CYS A 377 9.00 19.40 10.54
C CYS A 377 8.90 20.82 9.99
N ALA A 378 8.96 21.85 10.83
CA ALA A 378 8.98 23.24 10.40
C ALA A 378 10.20 23.54 9.51
N ASP A 379 11.39 23.12 9.92
CA ASP A 379 12.64 23.28 9.17
C ASP A 379 12.62 22.54 7.83
N ASN A 380 11.83 21.48 7.70
CA ASN A 380 11.70 20.70 6.46
C ASN A 380 10.43 21.04 5.66
N ASN A 381 9.72 22.12 6.00
CA ASN A 381 8.47 22.51 5.34
C ASN A 381 7.40 21.41 5.34
N LEU A 382 7.37 20.58 6.38
CA LEU A 382 6.36 19.56 6.59
C LEU A 382 5.33 20.07 7.60
N LEU A 383 4.11 20.31 7.11
CA LEU A 383 3.04 20.84 7.94
C LEU A 383 2.38 19.73 8.75
N LEU A 384 2.58 19.73 10.06
CA LEU A 384 1.92 18.82 10.99
C LEU A 384 0.42 19.13 11.09
N ASN A 385 -0.41 18.10 11.03
CA ASN A 385 -1.84 18.21 11.23
C ASN A 385 -2.22 17.75 12.64
N THR A 386 -2.09 18.63 13.63
CA THR A 386 -2.37 18.30 15.04
C THR A 386 -3.79 17.78 15.26
N SER A 387 -4.77 18.21 14.46
CA SER A 387 -6.16 17.71 14.56
C SER A 387 -6.33 16.25 14.15
N LYS A 388 -5.44 15.73 13.29
CA LYS A 388 -5.43 14.32 12.85
C LYS A 388 -4.36 13.49 13.52
N THR A 389 -3.32 14.11 14.05
CA THR A 389 -2.36 13.48 14.95
C THR A 389 -3.09 13.00 16.21
N LYS A 390 -2.83 11.75 16.62
CA LYS A 390 -3.47 11.12 17.79
C LYS A 390 -2.44 10.49 18.69
N GLU A 391 -2.73 10.48 19.98
CA GLU A 391 -1.93 9.78 20.98
C GLU A 391 -2.67 8.55 21.52
N ILE A 392 -1.97 7.42 21.64
CA ILE A 392 -2.36 6.29 22.50
C ILE A 392 -1.37 6.19 23.65
N ILE A 393 -1.87 5.98 24.85
CA ILE A 393 -1.05 5.63 26.02
C ILE A 393 -1.35 4.19 26.42
N VAL A 394 -0.32 3.37 26.48
CA VAL A 394 -0.40 1.97 26.92
C VAL A 394 0.18 1.87 28.33
N ASP A 395 -0.70 1.83 29.33
CA ASP A 395 -0.31 1.81 30.75
C ASP A 395 -1.08 0.72 31.51
N PHE A 396 -0.35 -0.35 31.86
CA PHE A 396 -0.88 -1.51 32.60
C PHE A 396 -0.56 -1.48 34.10
N ARG A 397 0.01 -0.38 34.61
CA ARG A 397 0.31 -0.25 36.04
C ARG A 397 -0.99 -0.11 36.84
N ARG A 398 -1.00 -0.70 38.04
CA ARG A 398 -2.15 -0.64 38.96
C ARG A 398 -2.28 0.76 39.57
N GLU A 399 -1.17 1.27 40.08
CA GLU A 399 -1.03 2.64 40.54
C GLU A 399 -0.51 3.47 39.38
N ARG A 400 -1.44 4.06 38.64
CA ARG A 400 -1.14 5.13 37.70
C ARG A 400 -0.84 6.35 38.58
N GLY A 401 0.26 7.06 38.33
CA GLY A 401 0.55 8.30 39.05
C GLY A 401 -0.49 9.39 38.76
N SER A 402 -0.07 10.65 38.77
CA SER A 402 -0.90 11.76 38.26
C SER A 402 -1.45 11.45 36.87
N THR A 403 -2.63 12.00 36.55
CA THR A 403 -3.21 11.95 35.20
C THR A 403 -2.16 12.31 34.14
N HIS A 404 -2.02 11.46 33.11
CA HIS A 404 -1.09 11.70 32.01
C HIS A 404 -1.41 13.03 31.34
N ASN A 405 -0.53 14.02 31.47
CA ASN A 405 -0.72 15.35 30.88
C ASN A 405 -0.69 15.29 29.35
N PRO A 406 -1.60 16.00 28.65
CA PRO A 406 -1.62 16.01 27.19
C PRO A 406 -0.32 16.57 26.60
N ILE A 407 0.02 16.09 25.41
CA ILE A 407 1.11 16.63 24.59
C ILE A 407 0.56 17.82 23.81
N HIS A 408 1.36 18.88 23.68
CA HIS A 408 1.01 20.05 22.89
C HIS A 408 1.94 20.16 21.68
N ILE A 409 1.37 20.39 20.50
CA ILE A 409 2.11 20.64 19.26
C ILE A 409 1.61 21.97 18.71
N ASN A 410 2.51 22.95 18.57
CA ASN A 410 2.19 24.31 18.13
C ASN A 410 1.06 24.95 18.96
N GLY A 411 1.10 24.77 20.28
CA GLY A 411 0.10 25.31 21.22
C GLY A 411 -1.23 24.53 21.27
N MET A 412 -1.47 23.56 20.40
CA MET A 412 -2.69 22.74 20.40
C MET A 412 -2.46 21.41 21.12
N ALA A 413 -3.37 21.05 22.03
CA ALA A 413 -3.36 19.74 22.68
C ALA A 413 -3.67 18.62 21.69
N VAL A 414 -2.84 17.58 21.67
CA VAL A 414 -3.07 16.37 20.88
C VAL A 414 -4.18 15.55 21.51
N GLU A 415 -5.15 15.12 20.69
CA GLU A 415 -6.23 14.24 21.15
C GLU A 415 -5.69 12.86 21.52
N ARG A 416 -6.01 12.43 22.74
CA ARG A 416 -5.80 11.05 23.20
C ARG A 416 -6.98 10.18 22.78
N VAL A 417 -6.68 9.02 22.21
CA VAL A 417 -7.68 8.04 21.77
C VAL A 417 -7.40 6.68 22.39
N SER A 418 -8.45 5.88 22.60
CA SER A 418 -8.34 4.50 23.08
C SER A 418 -8.03 3.52 21.95
N SER A 419 -8.22 3.91 20.69
CA SER A 419 -7.89 3.11 19.51
C SER A 419 -7.50 3.97 18.30
N PHE A 420 -6.48 3.55 17.57
CA PHE A 420 -6.01 4.18 16.35
C PHE A 420 -5.71 3.13 15.28
N LYS A 421 -6.01 3.44 14.02
CA LYS A 421 -5.78 2.53 12.89
C LYS A 421 -4.46 2.87 12.19
N PHE A 422 -3.39 2.24 12.63
CA PHE A 422 -2.05 2.41 12.07
C PHE A 422 -1.74 1.36 11.00
N LEU A 423 -1.38 1.80 9.79
CA LEU A 423 -1.00 0.94 8.65
C LEU A 423 -1.99 -0.22 8.38
N GLY A 424 -3.29 0.07 8.54
CA GLY A 424 -4.37 -0.89 8.32
C GLY A 424 -4.79 -1.72 9.54
N THR A 425 -4.05 -1.65 10.64
CA THR A 425 -4.27 -2.44 11.87
C THR A 425 -4.76 -1.53 13.01
N HIS A 426 -5.82 -1.91 13.71
CA HIS A 426 -6.26 -1.18 14.90
C HIS A 426 -5.39 -1.55 16.11
N ILE A 427 -4.72 -0.56 16.68
CA ILE A 427 -3.99 -0.65 17.96
C ILE A 427 -4.87 0.03 19.01
N THR A 428 -4.99 -0.57 20.19
CA THR A 428 -5.78 -0.04 21.32
C THR A 428 -4.89 0.19 22.53
N GLU A 429 -5.32 1.08 23.44
CA GLU A 429 -4.59 1.38 24.69
C GLU A 429 -4.41 0.16 25.61
N ASP A 430 -5.32 -0.82 25.55
CA ASP A 430 -5.26 -2.08 26.30
C ASP A 430 -4.56 -3.22 25.53
N LEU A 431 -4.10 -2.94 24.30
CA LEU A 431 -3.56 -3.90 23.34
C LEU A 431 -4.46 -5.12 23.09
N SER A 432 -5.78 -4.98 23.28
CA SER A 432 -6.76 -5.96 22.85
C SER A 432 -6.97 -5.90 21.33
N TRP A 433 -7.26 -7.06 20.74
CA TRP A 433 -7.40 -7.16 19.28
C TRP A 433 -8.85 -7.19 18.82
N SER A 434 -9.82 -7.07 19.74
CA SER A 434 -11.25 -7.22 19.44
C SER A 434 -11.79 -6.16 18.47
N THR A 435 -11.30 -4.91 18.57
CA THR A 435 -11.63 -3.84 17.61
C THR A 435 -11.13 -4.17 16.20
N ASN A 436 -9.88 -4.64 16.11
CA ASN A 436 -9.28 -5.05 14.84
C ASN A 436 -10.02 -6.24 14.22
N THR A 437 -10.20 -7.33 14.99
CA THR A 437 -10.85 -8.56 14.51
C THR A 437 -12.29 -8.32 14.11
N SER A 438 -13.05 -7.53 14.87
CA SER A 438 -14.44 -7.17 14.54
C SER A 438 -14.52 -6.40 13.21
N SER A 439 -13.59 -5.46 12.98
CA SER A 439 -13.48 -4.71 11.71
C SER A 439 -13.17 -5.65 10.52
N LEU A 440 -12.23 -6.59 10.69
CA LEU A 440 -11.87 -7.58 9.66
C LEU A 440 -13.02 -8.55 9.38
N VAL A 441 -13.67 -9.07 10.43
CA VAL A 441 -14.81 -10.00 10.33
C VAL A 441 -16.00 -9.33 9.64
N LYS A 442 -16.32 -8.07 9.99
CA LYS A 442 -17.38 -7.29 9.33
C LYS A 442 -17.12 -7.16 7.82
N LYS A 443 -15.89 -6.79 7.42
CA LYS A 443 -15.50 -6.71 6.00
C LYS A 443 -15.58 -8.08 5.31
N ALA A 444 -15.08 -9.13 5.95
CA ALA A 444 -15.11 -10.48 5.39
C ALA A 444 -16.54 -11.00 5.22
N HIS A 445 -17.45 -10.71 6.14
CA HIS A 445 -18.88 -11.03 6.01
C HIS A 445 -19.53 -10.34 4.82
N GLN A 446 -19.22 -9.07 4.56
CA GLN A 446 -19.69 -8.38 3.35
C GLN A 446 -19.20 -9.10 2.09
N ARG A 447 -17.98 -9.65 2.10
CA ARG A 447 -17.42 -10.39 0.95
C ARG A 447 -17.96 -11.80 0.81
N LEU A 448 -18.40 -12.44 1.89
CA LEU A 448 -19.09 -13.74 1.84
C LEU A 448 -20.40 -13.66 1.04
N PHE A 449 -21.08 -12.51 1.00
CA PHE A 449 -22.26 -12.32 0.14
C PHE A 449 -21.92 -12.57 -1.34
N PHE A 450 -20.82 -12.00 -1.83
CA PHE A 450 -20.37 -12.23 -3.19
C PHE A 450 -19.98 -13.69 -3.41
N LEU A 451 -19.28 -14.33 -2.47
CA LEU A 451 -18.95 -15.75 -2.59
C LEU A 451 -20.21 -16.64 -2.70
N ARG A 452 -21.26 -16.36 -1.92
CA ARG A 452 -22.56 -17.05 -2.03
C ARG A 452 -23.22 -16.81 -3.38
N THR A 453 -23.11 -15.58 -3.89
CA THR A 453 -23.64 -15.20 -5.19
C THR A 453 -22.92 -15.98 -6.30
N LEU A 454 -21.58 -16.01 -6.31
CA LEU A 454 -20.80 -16.81 -7.24
C LEU A 454 -21.21 -18.29 -7.21
N LYS A 455 -21.43 -18.86 -6.00
CA LYS A 455 -21.90 -20.24 -5.85
C LYS A 455 -23.29 -20.45 -6.45
N ARG A 456 -24.22 -19.50 -6.26
CA ARG A 456 -25.59 -19.54 -6.82
C ARG A 456 -25.58 -19.54 -8.35
N HIS A 457 -24.60 -18.88 -8.95
CA HIS A 457 -24.38 -18.89 -10.40
C HIS A 457 -23.61 -20.12 -10.90
N HIS A 458 -23.44 -21.15 -10.06
CA HIS A 458 -22.87 -22.45 -10.40
C HIS A 458 -21.44 -22.41 -10.94
N LEU A 459 -20.64 -21.41 -10.53
CA LEU A 459 -19.23 -21.33 -10.87
C LEU A 459 -18.43 -22.49 -10.26
N SER A 460 -17.35 -22.87 -10.93
CA SER A 460 -16.47 -23.96 -10.51
C SER A 460 -15.87 -23.73 -9.11
N SER A 461 -15.57 -24.83 -8.42
CA SER A 461 -14.92 -24.78 -7.10
C SER A 461 -13.57 -24.07 -7.13
N ALA A 462 -12.82 -24.16 -8.24
CA ALA A 462 -11.55 -23.45 -8.42
C ALA A 462 -11.74 -21.94 -8.38
N VAL A 463 -12.74 -21.40 -9.08
CA VAL A 463 -13.07 -19.97 -9.07
C VAL A 463 -13.50 -19.50 -7.68
N LEU A 464 -14.32 -20.29 -6.99
CA LEU A 464 -14.76 -19.97 -5.63
C LEU A 464 -13.60 -19.95 -4.63
N MET A 465 -12.67 -20.89 -4.76
CA MET A 465 -11.46 -20.96 -3.94
C MET A 465 -10.53 -19.77 -4.22
N ASN A 466 -10.32 -19.41 -5.48
CA ASN A 466 -9.54 -18.24 -5.86
C ASN A 466 -10.17 -16.95 -5.31
N PHE A 467 -11.49 -16.78 -5.47
CA PHE A 467 -12.19 -15.65 -4.89
C PHE A 467 -12.03 -15.59 -3.36
N TYR A 468 -12.19 -16.72 -2.66
CA TYR A 468 -11.98 -16.78 -1.22
C TYR A 468 -10.56 -16.31 -0.85
N ARG A 469 -9.52 -16.89 -1.47
CA ARG A 469 -8.12 -16.55 -1.17
C ARG A 469 -7.80 -15.08 -1.45
N CYS A 470 -8.22 -14.57 -2.61
CA CYS A 470 -7.88 -13.22 -3.05
C CYS A 470 -8.69 -12.12 -2.34
N VAL A 471 -9.95 -12.39 -1.96
CA VAL A 471 -10.88 -11.33 -1.51
C VAL A 471 -11.27 -11.47 -0.03
N ILE A 472 -11.33 -12.69 0.51
CA ILE A 472 -11.78 -12.93 1.90
C ILE A 472 -10.59 -13.22 2.79
N GLU A 473 -9.78 -14.23 2.44
CA GLU A 473 -8.60 -14.62 3.22
C GLU A 473 -7.60 -13.47 3.29
N SER A 474 -7.36 -12.76 2.18
CA SER A 474 -6.48 -11.57 2.15
C SER A 474 -6.87 -10.50 3.17
N ILE A 475 -8.16 -10.27 3.39
CA ILE A 475 -8.67 -9.36 4.42
C ILE A 475 -8.44 -9.95 5.81
N LEU A 476 -8.87 -11.20 6.04
CA LEU A 476 -8.76 -11.86 7.35
C LEU A 476 -7.32 -12.02 7.82
N THR A 477 -6.38 -12.12 6.89
CA THR A 477 -4.96 -12.42 7.17
C THR A 477 -4.05 -11.20 7.02
N SER A 478 -4.63 -10.01 6.83
CA SER A 478 -3.90 -8.75 6.83
C SER A 478 -3.24 -8.53 8.20
N SER A 479 -1.92 -8.40 8.20
CA SER A 479 -1.09 -8.26 9.41
C SER A 479 -1.27 -9.37 10.47
N VAL A 480 -1.70 -10.57 10.08
CA VAL A 480 -2.11 -11.64 11.02
C VAL A 480 -1.01 -12.12 11.95
N SER A 481 0.27 -11.97 11.57
CA SER A 481 1.38 -12.39 12.43
C SER A 481 1.54 -11.47 13.65
N VAL A 482 1.02 -10.24 13.57
CA VAL A 482 1.10 -9.22 14.61
C VAL A 482 0.06 -9.48 15.72
N TRP A 483 -1.21 -9.62 15.33
CA TRP A 483 -2.33 -9.51 16.28
C TRP A 483 -2.89 -10.87 16.73
N TYR A 484 -2.83 -11.91 15.89
CA TYR A 484 -3.54 -13.17 16.15
C TYR A 484 -3.07 -13.89 17.42
N GLY A 485 -1.77 -13.82 17.72
CA GLY A 485 -1.18 -14.48 18.90
C GLY A 485 -1.81 -14.00 20.22
N ASN A 486 -2.23 -12.73 20.27
CA ASN A 486 -2.84 -12.10 21.43
C ASN A 486 -4.37 -11.97 21.33
N CYS A 487 -5.01 -12.54 20.30
CA CYS A 487 -6.47 -12.58 20.22
C CYS A 487 -7.10 -13.42 21.34
N SER A 488 -8.25 -12.97 21.84
CA SER A 488 -9.08 -13.75 22.75
C SER A 488 -9.62 -15.03 22.09
N VAL A 489 -10.10 -15.98 22.89
CA VAL A 489 -10.77 -17.18 22.37
C VAL A 489 -12.02 -16.81 21.54
N ALA A 490 -12.76 -15.78 21.96
CA ALA A 490 -13.93 -15.28 21.24
C ALA A 490 -13.56 -14.72 19.87
N ASP A 491 -12.48 -13.93 19.79
CA ASP A 491 -11.94 -13.38 18.54
C ASP A 491 -11.53 -14.48 17.57
N ARG A 492 -10.76 -15.46 18.04
CA ARG A 492 -10.32 -16.61 17.22
C ARG A 492 -11.52 -17.41 16.70
N LYS A 493 -12.52 -17.67 17.54
CA LYS A 493 -13.78 -18.32 17.13
C LYS A 493 -14.52 -17.50 16.08
N ALA A 494 -14.59 -16.17 16.22
CA ALA A 494 -15.24 -15.29 15.25
C ALA A 494 -14.57 -15.36 13.87
N LEU A 495 -13.24 -15.28 13.82
CA LEU A 495 -12.47 -15.42 12.57
C LEU A 495 -12.66 -16.81 11.95
N GLN A 496 -12.56 -17.87 12.75
CA GLN A 496 -12.72 -19.25 12.26
C GLN A 496 -14.15 -19.51 11.75
N ARG A 497 -15.18 -18.86 12.30
CA ARG A 497 -16.56 -18.95 11.77
C ARG A 497 -16.67 -18.43 10.35
N VAL A 498 -15.94 -17.37 9.99
CA VAL A 498 -15.89 -16.86 8.61
C VAL A 498 -15.29 -17.92 7.68
N VAL A 499 -14.15 -18.51 8.05
CA VAL A 499 -13.49 -19.58 7.29
C VAL A 499 -14.41 -20.79 7.13
N LYS A 500 -15.02 -21.28 8.23
CA LYS A 500 -15.98 -22.40 8.20
C LYS A 500 -17.21 -22.10 7.33
N THR A 501 -17.63 -20.84 7.26
CA THR A 501 -18.75 -20.43 6.40
C THR A 501 -18.33 -20.45 4.93
N ALA A 502 -17.15 -19.92 4.61
CA ALA A 502 -16.60 -19.99 3.26
C ALA A 502 -16.44 -21.45 2.80
N GLN A 503 -15.86 -22.32 3.64
CA GLN A 503 -15.68 -23.75 3.36
C GLN A 503 -17.00 -24.45 3.04
N ARG A 504 -18.08 -24.14 3.77
CA ARG A 504 -19.43 -24.67 3.49
C ARG A 504 -19.97 -24.20 2.14
N ILE A 505 -19.69 -22.94 1.75
CA ILE A 505 -20.13 -22.39 0.46
C ILE A 505 -19.34 -23.00 -0.70
N THR A 506 -18.02 -23.08 -0.57
CA THR A 506 -17.14 -23.62 -1.63
C THR A 506 -17.26 -25.13 -1.76
N ARG A 507 -17.56 -25.85 -0.66
CA ARG A 507 -17.46 -27.31 -0.52
C ARG A 507 -16.04 -27.83 -0.73
N CYS A 508 -15.05 -27.04 -0.37
CA CYS A 508 -13.63 -27.40 -0.42
C CYS A 508 -12.99 -27.19 0.95
N PRO A 509 -12.03 -28.04 1.37
CA PRO A 509 -11.34 -27.85 2.63
C PRO A 509 -10.56 -26.53 2.62
N LEU A 510 -10.70 -25.76 3.70
CA LEU A 510 -9.95 -24.53 3.92
C LEU A 510 -9.07 -24.70 5.16
N PRO A 511 -7.82 -24.20 5.15
CA PRO A 511 -6.96 -24.25 6.32
C PRO A 511 -7.58 -23.46 7.48
N ALA A 512 -7.35 -23.89 8.72
CA ALA A 512 -7.76 -23.10 9.86
C ALA A 512 -6.98 -21.78 9.89
N ILE A 513 -7.60 -20.72 10.43
CA ILE A 513 -6.96 -19.40 10.47
C ILE A 513 -5.64 -19.44 11.26
N GLU A 514 -5.55 -20.31 12.25
CA GLU A 514 -4.32 -20.56 13.02
C GLU A 514 -3.19 -21.15 12.17
N ASP A 515 -3.50 -22.09 11.27
CA ASP A 515 -2.50 -22.70 10.39
C ASP A 515 -1.97 -21.69 9.37
N VAL A 516 -2.87 -20.84 8.85
CA VAL A 516 -2.50 -19.74 7.96
C VAL A 516 -1.60 -18.74 8.71
N GLN A 517 -1.95 -18.42 9.96
CA GLN A 517 -1.13 -17.54 10.79
C GLN A 517 0.26 -18.12 11.06
N ARG A 518 0.35 -19.41 11.43
CA ARG A 518 1.61 -20.11 11.65
C ARG A 518 2.50 -20.06 10.42
N THR A 519 1.93 -20.37 9.25
CA THR A 519 2.63 -20.36 7.96
C THR A 519 3.14 -18.96 7.61
N ARG A 520 2.31 -17.92 7.82
CA ARG A 520 2.71 -16.53 7.56
C ARG A 520 3.78 -16.03 8.53
N CYS A 521 3.72 -16.41 9.81
CA CYS A 521 4.76 -16.11 10.79
C CYS A 521 6.10 -16.70 10.37
N LEU A 522 6.13 -17.98 10.02
CA LEU A 522 7.35 -18.65 9.56
C LEU A 522 7.90 -18.00 8.29
N ARG A 523 7.05 -17.76 7.28
CA ARG A 523 7.48 -17.11 6.03
C ARG A 523 8.12 -15.75 6.30
N ARG A 524 7.51 -14.95 7.17
CA ARG A 524 8.03 -13.64 7.56
C ARG A 524 9.35 -13.74 8.30
N ALA A 525 9.46 -14.63 9.27
CA ALA A 525 10.69 -14.87 10.02
C ALA A 525 11.85 -15.26 9.08
N HIS A 526 11.59 -16.14 8.10
CA HIS A 526 12.58 -16.47 7.07
C HIS A 526 12.93 -15.28 6.18
N GLY A 527 11.98 -14.41 5.85
CA GLY A 527 12.25 -13.16 5.13
C GLY A 527 13.21 -12.25 5.88
N ILE A 528 13.00 -12.08 7.19
CA ILE A 528 13.88 -11.28 8.07
C ILE A 528 15.27 -11.92 8.20
N LEU A 529 15.33 -13.25 8.32
CA LEU A 529 16.60 -13.99 8.40
C LEU A 529 17.45 -13.86 7.13
N LYS A 530 16.83 -13.77 5.96
CA LYS A 530 17.53 -13.60 4.67
C LYS A 530 18.04 -12.18 4.43
N ASP A 531 17.60 -11.21 5.23
CA ASP A 531 17.94 -9.80 5.05
C ASP A 531 18.62 -9.24 6.31
N SER A 532 19.95 -9.19 6.28
CA SER A 532 20.77 -8.66 7.37
C SER A 532 20.56 -7.16 7.62
N SER A 533 20.01 -6.42 6.65
CA SER A 533 19.67 -5.00 6.79
C SER A 533 18.33 -4.78 7.50
N HIS A 534 17.57 -5.83 7.79
CA HIS A 534 16.29 -5.72 8.49
C HIS A 534 16.52 -5.31 9.95
N PRO A 535 15.83 -4.28 10.50
CA PRO A 535 16.06 -3.83 11.88
C PRO A 535 15.87 -4.95 12.90
N ALA A 536 14.90 -5.83 12.66
CA ALA A 536 14.64 -7.00 13.50
C ALA A 536 15.53 -8.23 13.24
N HIS A 537 16.48 -8.18 12.30
CA HIS A 537 17.34 -9.34 11.97
C HIS A 537 18.07 -9.88 13.21
N ARG A 538 18.57 -8.95 14.05
CA ARG A 538 19.30 -9.29 15.28
C ARG A 538 18.45 -10.02 16.34
N LEU A 539 17.12 -9.98 16.23
CA LEU A 539 16.22 -10.72 17.13
C LEU A 539 16.24 -12.24 16.87
N PHE A 540 16.80 -12.68 15.75
CA PHE A 540 16.89 -14.09 15.36
C PHE A 540 18.34 -14.59 15.41
N THR A 541 18.95 -14.57 16.60
CA THR A 541 20.32 -15.06 16.80
C THR A 541 20.34 -16.58 17.01
N LEU A 542 21.20 -17.31 16.29
CA LEU A 542 21.45 -18.73 16.55
C LEU A 542 22.25 -18.92 17.84
N LEU A 543 21.99 -20.02 18.56
CA LEU A 543 22.87 -20.51 19.62
C LEU A 543 24.17 -21.07 19.02
N PRO A 544 25.27 -21.20 19.80
CA PRO A 544 26.55 -21.71 19.31
C PRO A 544 26.47 -23.06 18.59
N SER A 545 25.50 -23.91 18.96
CA SER A 545 25.26 -25.20 18.28
C SER A 545 24.73 -25.07 16.83
N GLY A 546 24.29 -23.89 16.40
CA GLY A 546 23.67 -23.64 15.10
C GLY A 546 22.32 -24.32 14.90
N ARG A 547 21.77 -24.99 15.93
CA ARG A 547 20.55 -25.81 15.82
C ARG A 547 19.27 -25.06 16.19
N ARG A 548 19.35 -24.15 17.15
CA ARG A 548 18.19 -23.41 17.69
C ARG A 548 18.49 -21.92 17.75
N PHE A 549 17.47 -21.11 17.55
CA PHE A 549 17.50 -19.69 17.80
C PHE A 549 17.38 -19.41 19.31
N ARG A 550 18.10 -18.39 19.78
CA ARG A 550 18.03 -17.90 21.15
C ARG A 550 16.62 -17.41 21.43
N SER A 551 15.97 -17.99 22.44
CA SER A 551 14.62 -17.57 22.84
C SER A 551 14.68 -16.17 23.48
N LEU A 552 13.73 -15.32 23.10
CA LEU A 552 13.56 -14.00 23.71
C LEU A 552 13.01 -14.16 25.13
N ARG A 553 13.62 -13.49 26.10
CA ARG A 553 13.13 -13.48 27.49
C ARG A 553 11.82 -12.70 27.56
N THR A 554 10.78 -13.29 28.14
CA THR A 554 9.46 -12.68 28.27
C THR A 554 8.87 -13.02 29.63
N ARG A 555 8.36 -12.04 30.37
CA ARG A 555 7.68 -12.19 31.67
C ARG A 555 6.16 -12.18 31.51
N THR A 556 5.66 -11.45 30.52
CA THR A 556 4.24 -11.32 30.23
C THR A 556 3.81 -12.22 29.07
N SER A 557 2.56 -12.69 29.12
CA SER A 557 1.94 -13.40 28.01
C SER A 557 1.79 -12.53 26.76
N ARG A 558 1.56 -11.21 26.94
CA ARG A 558 1.42 -10.25 25.83
C ARG A 558 2.68 -10.20 24.96
N LEU A 559 3.85 -10.06 25.58
CA LEU A 559 5.13 -10.10 24.85
C LEU A 559 5.41 -11.49 24.30
N ARG A 560 5.24 -12.56 25.10
CA ARG A 560 5.48 -13.94 24.67
C ARG A 560 4.68 -14.34 23.42
N ASN A 561 3.44 -13.87 23.32
CA ASN A 561 2.54 -14.19 22.22
C ASN A 561 2.65 -13.21 21.04
N SER A 562 3.47 -12.15 21.16
CA SER A 562 3.75 -11.22 20.07
C SER A 562 4.60 -11.86 18.98
N PHE A 563 4.71 -11.18 17.84
CA PHE A 563 5.32 -11.74 16.62
C PHE A 563 6.70 -12.35 16.84
N PHE A 564 7.69 -11.59 17.36
CA PHE A 564 9.08 -12.07 17.39
C PHE A 564 9.30 -13.27 18.34
N PRO A 565 8.88 -13.26 19.62
CA PRO A 565 9.03 -14.43 20.49
C PRO A 565 8.29 -15.65 19.95
N ARG A 566 7.08 -15.44 19.37
CA ARG A 566 6.32 -16.52 18.76
C ARG A 566 7.02 -17.07 17.52
N ALA A 567 7.57 -16.23 16.65
CA ALA A 567 8.31 -16.63 15.46
C ALA A 567 9.55 -17.46 15.82
N VAL A 568 10.34 -17.02 16.81
CA VAL A 568 11.50 -17.77 17.32
C VAL A 568 11.09 -19.13 17.87
N SER A 569 10.01 -19.17 18.68
CA SER A 569 9.45 -20.43 19.19
C SER A 569 9.02 -21.38 18.07
N LEU A 570 8.33 -20.86 17.04
CA LEU A 570 7.91 -21.65 15.88
C LEU A 570 9.11 -22.21 15.11
N LEU A 571 10.12 -21.38 14.82
CA LEU A 571 11.36 -21.82 14.16
C LEU A 571 12.07 -22.94 14.94
N ASN A 572 12.12 -22.84 16.27
CA ASN A 572 12.72 -23.87 17.12
C ASN A 572 11.91 -25.17 17.19
N SER A 573 10.59 -25.10 16.97
CA SER A 573 9.68 -26.26 16.98
C SER A 573 9.53 -26.94 15.62
N THR A 574 10.01 -26.33 14.53
CA THR A 574 9.83 -26.86 13.17
C THR A 574 11.02 -27.77 12.79
N PRO A 575 10.80 -29.03 12.36
CA PRO A 575 11.87 -29.93 11.92
C PRO A 575 12.66 -29.36 10.73
N ARG A 576 13.99 -29.53 10.71
CA ARG A 576 14.88 -28.97 9.66
C ARG A 576 14.49 -29.38 8.22
N THR A 577 13.85 -30.53 8.02
CA THR A 577 13.39 -31.03 6.71
C THR A 577 12.27 -30.17 6.09
N LEU A 578 11.49 -29.43 6.89
CA LEU A 578 10.46 -28.50 6.41
C LEU A 578 11.02 -27.11 6.10
N ASN A 579 12.19 -26.75 6.63
CA ASN A 579 12.87 -25.49 6.29
C ASN A 579 13.41 -25.50 4.85
N SER A 580 13.77 -26.67 4.29
CA SER A 580 14.18 -26.82 2.88
C SER A 580 13.01 -26.98 1.90
N VAL A 581 11.88 -27.56 2.32
CA VAL A 581 10.68 -27.73 1.46
C VAL A 581 9.82 -26.46 1.40
N SER A 582 9.81 -25.65 2.46
CA SER A 582 9.19 -24.30 2.41
C SER A 582 9.97 -23.32 1.53
N LEU A 583 11.27 -23.56 1.30
CA LEU A 583 12.10 -22.86 0.33
C LEU A 583 11.64 -23.10 -1.12
N SER A 584 11.25 -24.33 -1.49
CA SER A 584 10.78 -24.63 -2.86
C SER A 584 9.35 -24.18 -3.14
N LEU A 585 8.44 -24.28 -2.15
CA LEU A 585 7.06 -23.77 -2.27
C LEU A 585 6.95 -22.23 -2.23
N SER A 586 8.00 -21.54 -1.79
CA SER A 586 8.02 -20.07 -1.77
C SER A 586 8.27 -19.44 -3.15
N LEU A 587 8.91 -20.18 -4.08
CA LEU A 587 9.22 -19.71 -5.44
C LEU A 587 8.00 -19.67 -6.36
N SER A 588 6.94 -20.44 -6.07
CA SER A 588 5.74 -20.52 -6.93
C SER A 588 4.65 -19.50 -6.62
N LEU A 589 4.76 -18.76 -5.51
CA LEU A 589 3.76 -17.78 -5.06
C LEU A 589 4.31 -16.34 -4.96
N SER A 590 5.58 -16.13 -5.32
CA SER A 590 6.26 -14.83 -5.38
C SER A 590 6.57 -14.38 -6.81
N ALA A 591 5.71 -14.72 -7.77
CA ALA A 591 5.68 -14.01 -9.05
C ALA A 591 4.85 -12.72 -8.87
N PRO A 592 5.38 -11.53 -9.19
CA PRO A 592 4.61 -10.30 -9.19
C PRO A 592 3.54 -10.36 -10.29
N CYS A 593 2.29 -10.10 -9.95
CA CYS A 593 1.28 -9.63 -10.91
C CYS A 593 1.17 -8.10 -10.81
#